data_AF-A0A959H2F0-F1
#
_entry.id   AF-A0A959H2F0-F1
#
_cell.length_a   1.000
_cell.length_b   1.000
_cell.length_c   1.000
_cell.angle_alpha   90.00
_cell.angle_beta   90.00
_cell.angle_gamma   90.00
#
_symmetry.space_group_name_H-M   'P 1'
#
loop_
_entity.id
_entity.type
_entity.pdbx_description
1 polymer ?
#
loop_
_entity_poly.entity_id
_entity_poly.type
_entity_poly.pdbx_seq_one_letter_code
_entity_poly.pdbx_strand_id
1 'polypeptide(L)'
;IRLYSEIIEITKKPKVPIGMLSTNPSGDAFEVDEKDYGKQSYRAILDIGLLDISPDYLLPDDPSIEIVNASSDMLIVDLGDNPRDYNVGDLLSFKLKYMGALRLLNSDYIEKRVV
;
A
#
# COMPACT_ATOMS: atom_id res chain seq x y z
N ILE A 1 3.68 5.77 -17.89
CA ILE A 1 4.66 5.60 -16.78
C ILE A 1 4.04 4.69 -15.76
N ARG A 2 4.78 3.70 -15.28
CA ARG A 2 4.37 2.80 -14.20
C ARG A 2 5.45 2.81 -13.13
N LEU A 3 5.02 2.77 -11.87
CA LEU A 3 5.89 2.49 -10.73
C LEU A 3 5.76 1.00 -10.40
N TYR A 4 6.87 0.37 -10.06
CA TYR A 4 6.93 -0.97 -9.50
C TYR A 4 7.58 -0.87 -8.12
N SER A 5 7.00 -1.52 -7.11
CA SER A 5 7.56 -1.57 -5.75
C SER A 5 7.46 -3.01 -5.22
N GLU A 6 8.49 -3.44 -4.49
CA GLU A 6 8.63 -4.80 -3.98
C GLU A 6 7.85 -4.99 -2.68
N ILE A 7 7.21 -6.15 -2.55
CA ILE A 7 6.63 -6.60 -1.29
C ILE A 7 7.74 -7.10 -0.36
N ILE A 8 7.97 -6.41 0.75
CA ILE A 8 8.99 -6.78 1.74
C ILE A 8 8.44 -7.57 2.92
N GLU A 9 7.13 -7.50 3.16
CA GLU A 9 6.44 -8.30 4.19
C GLU A 9 5.01 -8.61 3.72
N ILE A 10 4.53 -9.83 4.00
CA ILE A 10 3.10 -10.19 3.93
C ILE A 10 2.68 -10.86 5.23
N THR A 11 1.62 -10.34 5.85
CA THR A 11 1.07 -10.91 7.08
C THR A 11 -0.46 -11.00 7.00
N LYS A 12 -1.02 -12.15 7.39
CA LYS A 12 -2.46 -12.31 7.54
C LYS A 12 -2.93 -11.75 8.89
N LYS A 13 -3.83 -10.76 8.89
CA LYS A 13 -4.32 -10.08 10.09
C LYS A 13 -5.85 -9.98 10.08
N PRO A 14 -6.51 -9.88 11.24
CA PRO A 14 -7.94 -9.52 11.30
C PRO A 14 -8.19 -8.17 10.61
N LYS A 15 -9.31 -8.04 9.89
CA LYS A 15 -9.72 -6.76 9.29
C LYS A 15 -10.11 -5.72 10.35
N VAL A 16 -10.81 -6.17 11.39
CA VAL A 16 -11.16 -5.36 12.56
C VAL A 16 -10.08 -5.56 13.64
N PRO A 17 -9.38 -4.49 14.07
CA PRO A 17 -8.40 -4.59 15.14
C PRO A 17 -9.03 -5.02 16.46
N ILE A 18 -8.27 -5.76 17.27
CA ILE A 18 -8.66 -6.13 18.64
C ILE A 18 -8.04 -5.16 19.64
N GLY A 19 -8.79 -4.79 20.68
CA GLY A 19 -8.34 -3.89 21.75
C GLY A 19 -9.04 -2.53 21.75
N MET A 20 -8.49 -1.58 22.50
CA MET A 20 -9.03 -0.21 22.56
C MET A 20 -8.57 0.57 21.34
N LEU A 21 -9.51 0.94 20.47
CA LEU A 21 -9.23 1.77 19.31
C LEU A 21 -8.90 3.19 19.79
N SER A 22 -7.76 3.69 19.33
CA SER A 22 -7.35 5.08 19.52
C SER A 22 -6.93 5.66 18.18
N THR A 23 -6.79 6.96 18.14
CA THR A 23 -6.43 7.72 16.96
C THR A 23 -5.00 7.38 16.52
N ASN A 24 -4.75 7.30 15.21
CA ASN A 24 -3.39 7.20 14.70
C ASN A 24 -2.61 8.52 14.96
N PRO A 25 -1.27 8.55 14.80
CA PRO A 25 -0.46 9.76 15.01
C PRO A 25 -0.84 10.96 14.13
N SER A 26 -1.56 10.72 13.02
CA SER A 26 -2.05 11.75 12.10
C SER A 26 -3.40 12.34 12.52
N GLY A 27 -4.05 11.78 13.54
CA GLY A 27 -5.37 12.24 14.00
C GLY A 27 -6.56 11.49 13.41
N ASP A 28 -6.35 10.41 12.65
CA ASP A 28 -7.44 9.61 12.08
C ASP A 28 -7.88 8.48 13.02
N ALA A 29 -9.19 8.32 13.15
CA ALA A 29 -9.80 7.19 13.86
C ALA A 29 -10.18 6.09 12.88
N PHE A 30 -10.00 4.83 13.28
CA PHE A 30 -10.43 3.69 12.48
C PHE A 30 -11.95 3.50 12.60
N GLU A 31 -12.67 3.60 11.49
CA GLU A 31 -14.10 3.27 11.43
C GLU A 31 -14.28 1.76 11.25
N VAL A 32 -15.06 1.15 12.13
CA VAL A 32 -15.34 -0.30 12.09
C VAL A 32 -16.61 -0.55 11.28
N ASP A 33 -16.49 -1.31 10.18
CA ASP A 33 -17.64 -1.94 9.54
C ASP A 33 -17.96 -3.25 10.25
N GLU A 34 -19.17 -3.36 10.83
CA GLU A 34 -19.60 -4.57 11.54
C GLU A 34 -19.60 -5.80 10.63
N LYS A 35 -19.74 -5.63 9.31
CA LYS A 35 -19.67 -6.74 8.35
C LYS A 35 -18.30 -7.39 8.30
N ASP A 36 -17.25 -6.72 8.78
CA ASP A 36 -15.87 -7.21 8.75
C ASP A 36 -15.43 -7.89 10.05
N TYR A 37 -16.32 -7.99 11.05
CA TYR A 37 -16.04 -8.77 12.25
C TYR A 37 -15.70 -10.22 11.92
N GLY A 38 -14.59 -10.70 12.49
CA GLY A 38 -14.10 -12.07 12.28
C GLY A 38 -13.43 -12.32 10.92
N LYS A 39 -13.49 -11.37 9.98
CA LYS A 39 -12.78 -11.50 8.70
C LYS A 39 -11.28 -11.26 8.87
N GLN A 40 -10.51 -11.92 8.02
CA GLN A 40 -9.07 -11.74 7.92
C GLN A 40 -8.72 -11.19 6.54
N SER A 41 -7.59 -10.52 6.45
CA SER A 41 -7.01 -10.02 5.20
C SER A 41 -5.50 -10.20 5.22
N TYR A 42 -4.92 -10.40 4.05
CA TYR A 42 -3.48 -10.26 3.87
C TYR A 42 -3.11 -8.79 3.75
N ARG A 43 -2.19 -8.34 4.60
CA ARG A 43 -1.57 -7.02 4.52
C ARG A 43 -0.17 -7.19 3.97
N ALA A 44 0.17 -6.41 2.95
CA ALA A 44 1.53 -6.34 2.43
C ALA A 44 2.15 -4.99 2.76
N ILE A 45 3.46 -5.00 3.04
CA ILE A 45 4.29 -3.81 3.18
C ILE A 45 5.16 -3.72 1.93
N LEU A 46 5.16 -2.55 1.29
CA LEU A 46 5.97 -2.28 0.11
C LEU A 46 7.13 -1.35 0.46
N ASP A 47 8.26 -1.56 -0.24
CA ASP A 47 9.46 -0.72 -0.15
C ASP A 47 9.29 0.57 -0.95
N ILE A 48 8.35 1.42 -0.50
CA ILE A 48 8.14 2.79 -0.96
C ILE A 48 7.30 3.53 0.07
N GLY A 49 7.62 4.80 0.37
CA GLY A 49 6.89 5.57 1.38
C GLY A 49 6.50 6.99 0.98
N LEU A 50 6.03 7.76 1.97
CA LEU A 50 5.63 9.16 1.81
C LEU A 50 6.79 10.07 1.38
N LEU A 51 8.03 9.71 1.70
CA LEU A 51 9.23 10.42 1.24
C LEU A 51 9.43 10.25 -0.27
N ASP A 52 8.96 9.16 -0.86
CA ASP A 52 9.05 8.93 -2.31
C ASP A 52 7.84 9.50 -3.04
N ILE A 53 6.63 9.18 -2.58
CA ILE A 53 5.38 9.55 -3.26
C ILE A 53 4.18 9.54 -2.31
N SER A 54 3.24 10.47 -2.50
CA SER A 54 1.94 10.40 -1.82
C SER A 54 1.08 9.26 -2.40
N PRO A 55 0.46 8.41 -1.56
CA PRO A 55 -0.53 7.42 -1.98
C PRO A 55 -1.64 7.97 -2.88
N ASP A 56 -2.01 9.24 -2.72
CA ASP A 56 -3.04 9.90 -3.55
C ASP A 56 -2.70 9.93 -5.03
N TYR A 57 -1.42 9.76 -5.39
CA TYR A 57 -0.95 9.72 -6.76
C TYR A 57 -0.77 8.31 -7.32
N LEU A 58 -1.01 7.28 -6.52
CA LEU A 58 -0.91 5.87 -6.91
C LEU A 58 -2.27 5.32 -7.32
N LEU A 59 -2.29 4.57 -8.40
CA LEU A 59 -3.45 3.83 -8.89
C LEU A 59 -3.01 2.38 -9.11
N PRO A 60 -3.38 1.44 -8.22
CA PRO A 60 -3.01 0.03 -8.38
C PRO A 60 -3.44 -0.51 -9.74
N ASP A 61 -2.57 -1.23 -10.44
CA ASP A 61 -2.96 -1.93 -11.68
C ASP A 61 -3.89 -3.12 -11.38
N ASP A 62 -3.74 -3.74 -10.21
CA ASP A 62 -4.66 -4.77 -9.71
C ASP A 62 -5.77 -4.13 -8.87
N PRO A 63 -7.03 -4.09 -9.35
CA PRO A 63 -8.11 -3.35 -8.71
C PRO A 63 -8.60 -3.98 -7.39
N SER A 64 -8.19 -5.20 -7.06
CA SER A 64 -8.47 -5.81 -5.76
C SER A 64 -7.55 -5.31 -4.65
N ILE A 65 -6.49 -4.57 -4.99
CA ILE A 65 -5.53 -4.03 -4.01
C ILE A 65 -6.02 -2.68 -3.54
N GLU A 66 -6.07 -2.51 -2.21
CA GLU A 66 -6.41 -1.24 -1.57
C GLU A 66 -5.19 -0.68 -0.85
N ILE A 67 -4.93 0.61 -0.99
CA ILE A 67 -3.88 1.27 -0.20
C ILE A 67 -4.48 1.67 1.15
N VAL A 68 -3.89 1.20 2.23
CA VAL A 68 -4.44 1.29 3.58
C VAL A 68 -3.82 2.44 4.35
N ASN A 69 -2.49 2.54 4.30
CA ASN A 69 -1.73 3.54 5.03
C ASN A 69 -0.32 3.65 4.45
N ALA A 70 0.41 4.70 4.84
CA ALA A 70 1.81 4.89 4.49
C ALA A 70 2.59 5.50 5.67
N SER A 71 3.85 5.10 5.80
CA SER A 71 4.85 5.75 6.66
C SER A 71 5.84 6.56 5.81
N SER A 72 6.89 7.11 6.42
CA SER A 72 7.98 7.77 5.70
C SER A 72 8.56 6.90 4.59
N ASP A 73 8.74 5.60 4.87
CA ASP A 73 9.55 4.69 4.05
C ASP A 73 8.77 3.47 3.53
N MET A 74 7.49 3.32 3.93
CA MET A 74 6.72 2.11 3.63
C MET A 74 5.28 2.42 3.24
N LEU A 75 4.72 1.58 2.39
CA LEU A 75 3.33 1.62 1.95
C LEU A 75 2.65 0.33 2.37
N ILE A 76 1.50 0.44 3.04
CA ILE A 76 0.71 -0.70 3.47
C ILE A 76 -0.47 -0.87 2.52
N VAL A 77 -0.61 -2.07 1.96
CA VAL A 77 -1.73 -2.44 1.08
C VAL A 77 -2.53 -3.63 1.63
N ASP A 78 -3.83 -3.65 1.35
CA ASP A 78 -4.72 -4.80 1.52
C ASP A 78 -4.71 -5.64 0.26
N LEU A 79 -4.45 -6.95 0.41
CA LEU A 79 -4.55 -7.93 -0.67
C LEU A 79 -5.83 -8.78 -0.57
N GLY A 80 -6.69 -8.52 0.40
CA GLY A 80 -7.90 -9.31 0.65
C GLY A 80 -7.56 -10.75 1.02
N ASP A 81 -8.17 -11.70 0.32
CA ASP A 81 -7.87 -13.13 0.42
C ASP A 81 -6.62 -13.55 -0.38
N ASN A 82 -5.90 -12.59 -0.98
CA ASN A 82 -4.74 -12.80 -1.84
C ASN A 82 -5.01 -13.78 -3.01
N PRO A 83 -6.03 -13.53 -3.86
CA PRO A 83 -6.42 -14.47 -4.93
C PRO A 83 -5.36 -14.66 -6.02
N ARG A 84 -4.40 -13.74 -6.12
CA ARG A 84 -3.27 -13.82 -7.07
C ARG A 84 -2.04 -14.50 -6.50
N ASP A 85 -2.09 -14.93 -5.25
CA ASP A 85 -0.98 -15.60 -4.56
C ASP A 85 0.31 -14.76 -4.57
N TYR A 86 0.19 -13.46 -4.23
CA TYR A 86 1.36 -12.60 -4.06
C TYR A 86 2.22 -13.07 -2.88
N ASN A 87 3.53 -13.01 -3.06
CA ASN A 87 4.56 -13.41 -2.12
C ASN A 87 5.56 -12.27 -1.86
N VAL A 88 6.35 -12.39 -0.79
CA VAL A 88 7.50 -11.51 -0.54
C VAL A 88 8.48 -11.61 -1.71
N GLY A 89 8.97 -10.47 -2.20
CA GLY A 89 9.81 -10.36 -3.39
C GLY A 89 9.03 -10.10 -4.69
N ASP A 90 7.70 -10.25 -4.69
CA ASP A 90 6.91 -9.87 -5.86
C ASP A 90 6.82 -8.35 -6.01
N LEU A 91 6.68 -7.88 -7.26
CA LEU A 91 6.51 -6.47 -7.58
C LEU A 91 5.02 -6.15 -7.79
N LEU A 92 4.52 -5.17 -7.04
CA LEU A 92 3.23 -4.54 -7.33
C LEU A 92 3.43 -3.34 -8.24
N SER A 93 2.53 -3.17 -9.21
CA SER A 93 2.58 -2.07 -10.17
C SER A 93 1.46 -1.07 -9.98
N PHE A 94 1.81 0.21 -10.17
CA PHE A 94 0.91 1.34 -10.03
C PHE A 94 1.00 2.21 -11.28
N LYS A 95 -0.16 2.57 -11.83
CA LYS A 95 -0.28 3.77 -12.66
C LYS A 95 -0.13 5.00 -11.77
N LEU A 96 0.42 6.06 -12.34
CA LEU A 96 0.69 7.30 -11.63
C LEU A 96 -0.21 8.42 -12.14
N LYS A 97 -0.75 9.22 -11.22
CA LYS A 97 -1.24 10.56 -11.56
C LYS A 97 -0.06 11.45 -11.94
N TYR A 98 -0.32 12.51 -12.69
CA TYR A 98 0.71 13.40 -13.25
C TYR A 98 1.73 13.89 -12.20
N MET A 99 1.24 14.38 -11.04
CA MET A 99 2.14 14.88 -9.98
C MET A 99 3.00 13.78 -9.35
N GLY A 100 2.49 12.55 -9.23
CA GLY A 100 3.29 11.41 -8.79
C GLY A 100 4.38 11.05 -9.80
N ALA A 101 4.04 11.03 -11.09
CA ALA A 101 5.01 10.77 -12.16
C ALA A 101 6.11 11.85 -12.18
N LEU A 102 5.73 13.13 -12.07
CA LEU A 102 6.68 14.24 -12.02
C LEU A 102 7.64 14.11 -10.84
N ARG A 103 7.14 13.79 -9.64
CA ARG A 103 7.95 13.61 -8.43
C ARG A 103 8.96 12.47 -8.59
N LEU A 104 8.50 11.27 -8.99
CA LEU A 104 9.36 10.09 -9.10
C LEU A 104 10.41 10.23 -10.21
N LEU A 105 10.06 10.87 -11.33
CA LEU A 105 11.04 11.12 -12.40
C LEU A 105 12.15 12.08 -11.99
N ASN A 106 11.90 12.96 -11.02
CA ASN A 106 12.90 13.89 -10.47
C ASN A 106 13.62 13.37 -9.21
N SER A 107 13.31 12.16 -8.73
CA SER A 107 13.92 11.59 -7.52
C SER A 107 15.18 10.81 -7.86
N ASP A 108 16.35 11.12 -7.30
CA ASP A 108 17.58 10.34 -7.53
C ASP A 108 17.54 8.92 -6.92
N TYR A 109 16.58 8.64 -6.04
CA TYR A 109 16.46 7.38 -5.31
C TYR A 109 15.60 6.32 -6.00
N ILE A 110 14.99 6.67 -7.15
CA ILE A 110 14.11 5.77 -7.90
C ILE A 110 14.80 5.38 -9.21
N GLU A 111 14.93 4.07 -9.47
CA GLU A 111 15.42 3.57 -10.76
C GLU A 111 14.42 3.95 -11.87
N LYS A 112 14.93 4.45 -13.01
CA LYS A 112 14.12 4.68 -14.21
C LYS A 112 14.63 3.79 -15.32
N ARG A 113 13.73 3.01 -15.91
CA ARG A 113 14.00 2.15 -17.05
C ARG A 113 13.10 2.54 -18.22
N VAL A 114 13.71 2.75 -19.39
CA VAL A 114 12.99 2.91 -20.66
C VAL A 114 12.99 1.55 -21.33
N VAL A 115 11.80 1.04 -21.66
CA VAL A 115 11.56 -0.28 -22.26
C VAL A 115 10.89 -0.09 -23.61
#